data_AF-A0A2T2TQ83-F1
#
_entry.id   AF-A0A2T2TQ83-F1
#
_cell.length_a   1.000
_cell.length_b   1.000
_cell.length_c   1.000
_cell.angle_alpha   90.00
_cell.angle_beta   90.00
_cell.angle_gamma   90.00
#
_symmetry.space_group_name_H-M   'P 1'
#
loop_
_entity.id
_entity.type
_entity.pdbx_description
1 polymer ?
#
loop_
_entity_poly.entity_id
_entity_poly.type
_entity_poly.pdbx_seq_one_letter_code
_entity_poly.pdbx_strand_id
1 'polypeptide(L)'
;MDPNLHVMQAVNHLERVLDYAPMVAEDGQADVHLTTEDWHVVNDALFKMDTPDEALPDAIRGYERVDGSNTIRLTTEDYVIDVDIVAA
;
A
#
# COMPACT_ATOMS: atom_id res chain seq x y z
N MET A 1 14.67 9.06 -11.07
CA MET A 1 13.97 9.58 -9.88
C MET A 1 14.92 9.53 -8.72
N ASP A 2 14.98 10.58 -7.91
CA ASP A 2 15.67 10.54 -6.62
C ASP A 2 14.97 9.49 -5.73
N PRO A 3 15.70 8.51 -5.17
CA PRO A 3 15.10 7.44 -4.36
C PRO A 3 14.23 7.98 -3.22
N ASN A 4 14.64 9.10 -2.63
CA ASN A 4 13.91 9.77 -1.56
C ASN A 4 12.56 10.33 -2.04
N LEU A 5 12.49 10.89 -3.25
CA LEU A 5 11.22 11.42 -3.80
C LEU A 5 10.22 10.28 -4.05
N HIS A 6 10.70 9.15 -4.57
CA HIS A 6 9.85 7.99 -4.85
C HIS A 6 9.29 7.38 -3.56
N VAL A 7 10.12 7.22 -2.53
CA VAL A 7 9.66 6.75 -1.20
C VAL A 7 8.65 7.72 -0.61
N MET A 8 8.88 9.03 -0.67
CA MET A 8 7.91 10.02 -0.19
C MET A 8 6.56 9.93 -0.93
N GLN A 9 6.58 9.70 -2.25
CA GLN A 9 5.36 9.50 -3.02
C GLN A 9 4.63 8.22 -2.60
N ALA A 10 5.36 7.11 -2.43
CA ALA A 10 4.80 5.86 -1.95
C ALA A 10 4.14 6.01 -0.57
N VAL A 11 4.82 6.68 0.37
CA VAL A 11 4.27 6.97 1.71
C VAL A 11 2.97 7.77 1.60
N ASN A 12 2.92 8.80 0.74
CA ASN A 12 1.70 9.57 0.55
C ASN A 12 0.53 8.72 -0.02
N HIS A 13 0.81 7.81 -0.94
CA HIS A 13 -0.21 6.88 -1.44
C HIS A 13 -0.67 5.91 -0.34
N LEU A 14 0.25 5.39 0.46
CA LEU A 14 -0.07 4.51 1.59
C LEU A 14 -0.93 5.21 2.65
N GLU A 15 -0.62 6.46 3.02
CA GLU A 15 -1.46 7.26 3.93
C GLU A 15 -2.89 7.40 3.40
N ARG A 16 -3.05 7.66 2.09
CA ARG A 16 -4.37 7.78 1.46
C ARG A 16 -5.13 6.45 1.44
N VAL A 17 -4.43 5.34 1.22
CA VAL A 17 -5.01 3.99 1.31
C VAL A 17 -5.52 3.74 2.73
N LEU A 18 -4.71 4.06 3.75
CA LEU A 18 -5.06 3.90 5.16
C LEU A 18 -6.25 4.78 5.57
N ASP A 19 -6.30 6.02 5.09
CA ASP A 19 -7.41 6.94 5.36
C ASP A 19 -8.73 6.47 4.71
N TYR A 20 -8.64 5.81 3.54
CA TYR A 20 -9.81 5.36 2.80
C TYR A 20 -10.31 3.98 3.23
N ALA A 21 -9.41 3.09 3.66
CA ALA A 21 -9.74 1.70 4.02
C ALA A 21 -10.92 1.56 5.00
N PRO A 22 -11.04 2.35 6.09
CA PRO A 22 -12.19 2.27 7.00
C PRO A 22 -13.54 2.60 6.36
N MET A 23 -13.55 3.33 5.23
CA MET A 23 -14.78 3.69 4.53
C MET A 23 -15.34 2.55 3.67
N VAL A 24 -14.49 1.61 3.28
CA VAL A 24 -14.83 0.47 2.41
C VAL A 24 -14.69 -0.87 3.11
N ALA A 25 -14.21 -0.89 4.35
CA ALA A 25 -13.99 -2.11 5.10
C ALA A 25 -15.31 -2.84 5.39
N GLU A 26 -15.34 -4.13 5.07
CA GLU A 26 -16.39 -5.07 5.45
C GLU A 26 -15.75 -6.26 6.20
N ASP A 27 -16.29 -6.61 7.36
CA ASP A 27 -15.79 -7.72 8.21
C ASP A 27 -14.27 -7.69 8.51
N GLY A 28 -13.68 -6.49 8.61
CA GLY A 28 -12.25 -6.30 8.90
C GLY A 28 -11.32 -6.41 7.68
N GLN A 29 -11.88 -6.56 6.48
CA GLN A 29 -11.16 -6.56 5.22
C GLN A 29 -11.55 -5.31 4.41
N ALA A 30 -10.57 -4.64 3.80
CA ALA A 30 -10.79 -3.52 2.88
C ALA A 30 -10.14 -3.81 1.54
N ASP A 31 -10.82 -3.46 0.45
CA ASP A 31 -10.27 -3.49 -0.90
C ASP A 31 -10.10 -2.04 -1.40
N VAL A 32 -8.88 -1.66 -1.75
CA VAL A 32 -8.55 -0.29 -2.18
C VAL A 32 -7.83 -0.34 -3.53
N HIS A 33 -8.34 0.42 -4.49
CA HIS A 33 -7.77 0.45 -5.84
C HIS A 33 -6.94 1.71 -6.07
N LEU A 34 -5.71 1.53 -6.53
CA LEU A 34 -4.83 2.60 -7.00
C LEU A 34 -4.80 2.64 -8.54
N THR A 35 -4.39 3.78 -9.08
CA THR A 35 -3.99 3.80 -10.50
C THR A 35 -2.78 2.89 -10.70
N THR A 36 -2.56 2.40 -11.92
CA THR A 36 -1.39 1.56 -12.24
C THR A 36 -0.08 2.24 -11.87
N GLU A 37 0.03 3.54 -12.10
CA GLU A 37 1.24 4.32 -11.80
C GLU A 37 1.47 4.41 -10.28
N ASP A 38 0.45 4.80 -9.52
CA ASP A 38 0.54 4.92 -8.06
C ASP A 38 0.83 3.56 -7.41
N TRP A 39 0.21 2.50 -7.91
CA TRP A 39 0.44 1.14 -7.45
C TRP A 39 1.90 0.70 -7.67
N HIS A 40 2.49 1.03 -8.83
CA HIS A 40 3.90 0.74 -9.09
C HIS A 40 4.83 1.50 -8.15
N VAL A 41 4.49 2.74 -7.79
CA VAL A 41 5.26 3.52 -6.82
C VAL A 41 5.25 2.85 -5.44
N VAL A 42 4.07 2.45 -4.97
CA VAL A 42 3.95 1.72 -3.69
C VAL A 42 4.69 0.39 -3.74
N ASN A 43 4.51 -0.38 -4.81
CA ASN A 43 5.18 -1.66 -5.00
C ASN A 43 6.70 -1.54 -4.96
N ASP A 44 7.27 -0.55 -5.65
CA ASP A 44 8.71 -0.41 -5.77
C ASP A 44 9.32 0.03 -4.43
N ALA A 45 8.66 0.96 -3.72
CA ALA A 45 9.08 1.36 -2.38
C ALA A 45 9.07 0.17 -1.40
N LEU A 46 8.01 -0.64 -1.36
CA LEU A 46 7.87 -1.75 -0.42
C LEU A 46 8.79 -2.95 -0.73
N PHE A 47 9.05 -3.24 -2.01
CA PHE A 47 9.67 -4.52 -2.38
C PHE A 47 10.98 -4.42 -3.18
N LYS A 48 11.39 -3.22 -3.62
CA LYS A 48 12.57 -3.08 -4.52
C LYS A 48 13.57 -2.02 -4.11
N MET A 49 13.25 -1.17 -3.13
CA MET A 49 14.05 0.01 -2.79
C MET A 49 14.77 -0.09 -1.42
N ASP A 50 14.69 -1.24 -0.75
CA ASP A 50 15.22 -1.43 0.61
C ASP A 50 14.75 -0.31 1.57
N THR A 51 13.49 0.13 1.41
CA THR A 51 12.89 1.19 2.22
C THR A 51 12.85 0.71 3.68
N PRO A 52 13.43 1.46 4.63
CA PRO A 52 13.40 1.05 6.02
C PRO A 52 11.97 1.19 6.57
N ASP A 53 11.56 0.25 7.42
CA ASP A 53 10.19 0.23 7.96
C ASP A 53 9.83 1.52 8.71
N GLU A 54 10.81 2.22 9.30
CA GLU A 54 10.64 3.52 9.97
C GLU A 54 10.20 4.66 9.03
N ALA A 55 10.35 4.48 7.71
CA ALA A 55 9.89 5.45 6.72
C ALA A 55 8.43 5.20 6.30
N LEU A 56 7.87 4.03 6.61
CA LEU A 56 6.49 3.68 6.26
C LEU A 56 5.52 4.23 7.32
N PRO A 57 4.23 4.43 6.98
CA PRO A 57 3.23 4.83 7.96
C PRO A 57 3.14 3.87 9.16
N ASP A 58 3.14 4.42 10.38
CA ASP A 58 3.13 3.67 11.65
C ASP A 58 1.97 2.66 11.79
N ALA A 59 0.86 2.90 11.07
CA ALA A 59 -0.32 2.04 11.07
C ALA A 59 -0.08 0.70 10.35
N ILE A 60 0.91 0.61 9.47
CA ILE A 60 1.26 -0.61 8.76
C ILE A 60 2.08 -1.51 9.69
N ARG A 61 1.49 -2.62 10.10
CA ARG A 61 2.14 -3.64 10.93
C ARG A 61 2.87 -4.69 10.10
N GLY A 62 2.49 -4.83 8.84
CA GLY A 62 3.12 -5.74 7.89
C GLY A 62 2.59 -5.53 6.49
N TYR A 63 3.35 -5.99 5.51
CA TYR A 63 2.95 -5.97 4.11
C TYR A 63 3.48 -7.20 3.39
N GLU A 64 2.70 -7.70 2.44
CA GLU A 64 3.09 -8.81 1.59
C GLU A 64 2.54 -8.63 0.18
N ARG A 65 3.14 -9.33 -0.77
CA ARG A 65 2.59 -9.44 -2.12
C ARG A 65 1.76 -10.70 -2.19
N VAL A 66 0.51 -10.58 -2.63
CA VAL A 66 -0.35 -11.74 -2.83
C VAL A 66 0.13 -12.49 -4.08
N ASP A 67 0.43 -13.77 -3.93
CA ASP A 67 0.96 -14.60 -5.01
C ASP A 67 -0.01 -14.67 -6.20
N GLY A 68 0.54 -14.49 -7.40
CA GLY A 68 -0.21 -14.61 -8.66
C GLY A 68 -1.12 -13.42 -9.00
N SER A 69 -1.06 -12.31 -8.26
CA SER A 69 -1.83 -11.10 -8.55
C SER A 69 -1.01 -9.80 -8.49
N ASN A 70 -1.63 -8.70 -8.92
CA ASN A 70 -1.15 -7.33 -8.68
C ASN A 70 -1.77 -6.77 -7.39
N THR A 71 -1.76 -7.57 -6.32
CA THR A 71 -2.31 -7.16 -5.03
C THR A 71 -1.19 -7.08 -3.99
N ILE A 72 -1.15 -5.95 -3.28
CA ILE A 72 -0.32 -5.75 -2.10
C ILE A 72 -1.25 -5.82 -0.91
N ARG A 73 -1.00 -6.74 0.02
CA ARG A 73 -1.76 -6.83 1.26
C ARG A 73 -1.04 -6.06 2.35
N LEU A 74 -1.74 -5.11 2.96
CA LEU A 74 -1.29 -4.37 4.13
C LEU A 74 -2.03 -4.91 5.35
N THR A 75 -1.29 -5.23 6.41
CA THR A 75 -1.85 -5.59 7.70
C THR A 75 -1.75 -4.39 8.63
N THR A 76 -2.87 -3.98 9.21
CA THR A 76 -2.93 -2.94 10.25
C THR A 76 -3.36 -3.57 11.58
N GLU A 77 -3.60 -2.75 12.60
CA GLU A 77 -4.12 -3.23 13.88
C GLU A 77 -5.58 -3.72 13.78
N ASP A 78 -6.40 -3.03 12.98
CA ASP A 78 -7.85 -3.26 12.90
C ASP A 78 -8.30 -3.93 11.59
N TYR A 79 -7.54 -3.74 10.50
CA TYR A 79 -7.92 -4.15 9.15
C TYR A 79 -6.81 -4.88 8.41
N VAL A 80 -7.21 -5.78 7.51
CA VAL A 80 -6.39 -6.24 6.39
C VAL A 80 -6.85 -5.48 5.14
N ILE A 81 -5.92 -4.87 4.44
CA ILE A 81 -6.19 -4.02 3.28
C ILE A 81 -5.53 -4.63 2.05
N ASP A 82 -6.33 -5.06 1.08
CA ASP A 82 -5.85 -5.51 -0.21
C ASP A 82 -5.82 -4.32 -1.17
N VAL A 83 -4.63 -4.00 -1.66
CA VAL A 83 -4.36 -2.86 -2.55
C VAL A 83 -4.02 -3.36 -3.94
N ASP A 84 -4.91 -3.12 -4.89
CA ASP A 84 -4.75 -3.54 -6.28
C ASP A 84 -4.95 -2.39 -7.28
N ILE A 85 -4.91 -2.70 -8.56
CA ILE A 85 -4.99 -1.73 -9.65
C ILE A 85 -6.44 -1.60 -10.08
N VAL A 86 -6.93 -0.36 -10.24
CA VAL A 86 -8.26 -0.10 -10.82
C VAL A 86 -8.45 -0.92 -12.11
N ALA A 87 -9.48 -1.77 -12.13
CA ALA A 87 -9.88 -2.49 -13.34
C ALA A 87 -10.35 -1.47 -14.41
N ALA A 88 -9.70 -1.52 -15.58
CA ALA A 88 -10.05 -0.68 -16.73
C ALA A 88 -11.39 -1.06 -17.36
#